data_AF-A0A8T6PAE4-F1
#
_entry.id   AF-A0A8T6PAE4-F1
#
_cell.length_a   1.000
_cell.length_b   1.000
_cell.length_c   1.000
_cell.angle_alpha   90.00
_cell.angle_beta   90.00
_cell.angle_gamma   90.00
#
_symmetry.space_group_name_H-M   'P 1'
#
loop_
_entity.id
_entity.type
_entity.pdbx_description
1 polymer ?
#
loop_
_entity_poly.entity_id
_entity_poly.type
_entity_poly.pdbx_seq_one_letter_code
_entity_poly.pdbx_strand_id
1 'polypeptide(L)'
;MSDETQHYLVTGGAGFLGINQVRYLLARGHRVTSLDLLPFDYPERSQIREVQGDIRNRADVDQAMEGVDIVIHTAAALPLYTPEEIHSTDIDGTRTVL
;
A
#
# COMPACT_ATOMS: atom_id res chain seq x y z
N MET A 1 16.20 -3.79 22.23
CA MET A 1 16.46 -2.76 21.21
C MET A 1 15.12 -2.09 20.97
N SER A 2 14.99 -0.80 21.30
CA SER A 2 13.82 -0.04 20.86
C SER A 2 13.87 0.00 19.34
N ASP A 3 12.88 -0.62 18.69
CA ASP A 3 12.74 -0.51 17.24
C ASP A 3 12.46 0.97 16.92
N GLU A 4 13.28 1.57 16.07
CA GLU A 4 13.13 2.97 15.70
C GLU A 4 11.82 3.13 14.92
N THR A 5 11.04 4.18 15.18
CA THR A 5 9.79 4.41 14.45
C THR A 5 10.10 4.67 12.97
N GLN A 6 9.88 3.66 12.12
CA GLN A 6 9.92 3.78 10.67
C GLN A 6 8.55 4.16 10.07
N HIS A 7 8.57 4.70 8.86
CA HIS A 7 7.40 4.98 8.03
C HIS A 7 7.31 3.96 6.90
N TYR A 8 6.23 3.18 6.90
CA TYR A 8 5.94 2.17 5.89
C TYR A 8 4.91 2.65 4.88
N LEU A 9 5.13 2.34 3.60
CA LEU A 9 4.10 2.31 2.58
C LEU A 9 3.57 0.89 2.43
N VAL A 10 2.26 0.71 2.52
CA VAL A 10 1.58 -0.54 2.16
C VAL A 10 0.75 -0.29 0.90
N THR A 11 1.16 -0.86 -0.23
CA THR A 11 0.33 -0.85 -1.45
C THR A 11 -0.71 -1.96 -1.34
N GLY A 12 -1.90 -1.78 -1.92
CA GLY A 12 -3.00 -2.72 -1.72
C GLY A 12 -3.53 -2.70 -0.28
N GLY A 13 -3.37 -1.58 0.42
CA GLY A 13 -3.64 -1.46 1.86
C GLY A 13 -5.11 -1.65 2.24
N ALA A 14 -6.05 -1.43 1.32
CA ALA A 14 -7.47 -1.72 1.53
C ALA A 14 -7.83 -3.20 1.27
N GLY A 15 -6.87 -4.01 0.79
CA GLY A 15 -7.02 -5.46 0.60
C GLY A 15 -6.74 -6.29 1.85
N PHE A 16 -7.04 -7.60 1.77
CA PHE A 16 -6.94 -8.53 2.91
C PHE A 16 -5.53 -8.60 3.53
N LEU A 17 -4.48 -8.77 2.72
CA LEU A 17 -3.11 -8.80 3.24
C LEU A 17 -2.70 -7.41 3.75
N GLY A 18 -3.00 -6.36 2.97
CA GLY A 18 -2.68 -4.98 3.27
C GLY A 18 -3.16 -4.52 4.65
N ILE A 19 -4.46 -4.68 4.95
CA ILE A 19 -5.02 -4.25 6.25
C ILE A 19 -4.38 -4.99 7.44
N ASN A 20 -4.02 -6.26 7.28
CA ASN A 20 -3.34 -7.00 8.35
C ASN A 20 -1.92 -6.49 8.57
N GLN A 21 -1.20 -6.08 7.53
CA GLN A 21 0.10 -5.42 7.66
C GLN A 21 -0.03 -4.04 8.32
N VAL A 22 -1.01 -3.23 7.89
CA VAL A 22 -1.30 -1.91 8.50
C VAL A 22 -1.52 -2.06 10.01
N ARG A 23 -2.40 -2.98 10.43
CA ARG A 23 -2.67 -3.26 11.85
C ARG A 23 -1.42 -3.71 12.60
N TYR A 24 -0.64 -4.61 12.00
CA TYR A 24 0.58 -5.14 12.60
C TYR A 24 1.61 -4.04 12.87
N LEU A 25 1.79 -3.12 11.93
CA LEU A 25 2.74 -2.00 11.99
C LEU A 25 2.29 -0.91 12.96
N LEU A 26 1.00 -0.53 12.91
CA LEU A 26 0.42 0.42 13.86
C LEU A 26 0.56 -0.08 15.31
N ALA A 27 0.32 -1.37 15.56
CA ALA A 27 0.47 -1.98 16.88
C ALA A 27 1.91 -1.95 17.42
N ARG A 28 2.91 -1.68 16.56
CA ARG A 28 4.34 -1.53 16.92
C ARG A 28 4.80 -0.09 17.01
N GLY A 29 3.90 0.87 16.79
CA GLY A 29 4.23 2.30 16.85
C GLY A 29 4.92 2.83 15.60
N HIS A 30 4.77 2.16 14.46
CA HIS A 30 5.24 2.66 13.18
C HIS A 30 4.21 3.57 12.50
N ARG A 31 4.70 4.45 11.63
CA ARG A 31 3.85 5.27 10.76
C ARG A 31 3.50 4.49 9.50
N VAL A 32 2.27 4.64 9.02
CA VAL A 32 1.79 3.90 7.84
C VAL A 32 1.14 4.83 6.83
N THR A 33 1.49 4.67 5.56
CA THR A 33 0.75 5.16 4.40
C THR A 33 0.16 3.99 3.65
N SER A 34 -1.11 4.08 3.27
CA SER A 34 -1.79 3.10 2.42
C SER A 34 -1.97 3.68 1.03
N LEU A 35 -1.56 2.94 -0.01
CA LEU A 35 -1.92 3.23 -1.41
C LEU A 35 -2.86 2.12 -1.90
N ASP A 36 -4.06 2.49 -2.32
CA ASP A 36 -5.03 1.52 -2.88
C ASP A 36 -6.00 2.21 -3.84
N LEU A 37 -6.52 1.45 -4.81
CA LEU A 37 -7.55 1.90 -5.75
C LEU A 37 -8.87 2.16 -5.02
N LEU A 38 -9.16 1.36 -4.00
CA LEU A 38 -10.34 1.48 -3.15
C LEU A 38 -10.07 2.38 -1.93
N PRO A 39 -11.10 3.05 -1.40
CA PRO A 39 -10.95 3.82 -0.17
C PRO A 39 -10.59 2.90 1.01
N PHE A 40 -9.81 3.41 1.96
CA PHE A 40 -9.47 2.70 3.18
C PHE A 40 -10.61 2.82 4.20
N ASP A 41 -11.66 2.02 4.03
CA ASP A 41 -12.87 2.05 4.87
C ASP A 41 -12.77 1.13 6.11
N TYR A 42 -11.61 1.14 6.78
CA TYR A 42 -11.39 0.43 8.04
C TYR A 42 -11.31 1.39 9.24
N PRO A 43 -11.58 0.92 10.48
CA PRO A 43 -11.48 1.76 11.69
C PRO A 43 -10.12 2.45 11.88
N GLU A 44 -9.06 1.89 11.31
CA GLU A 44 -7.69 2.41 11.37
C GLU A 44 -7.45 3.63 10.45
N ARG A 45 -8.43 4.04 9.62
CA ARG A 45 -8.28 5.13 8.64
C ARG A 45 -7.70 6.42 9.25
N SER A 46 -8.13 6.79 10.45
CA SER A 46 -7.66 8.01 11.14
C SER A 46 -6.24 7.90 11.71
N GLN A 47 -5.62 6.73 11.67
CA GLN A 47 -4.29 6.45 12.21
C GLN A 47 -3.22 6.37 11.10
N ILE A 48 -3.62 6.45 9.84
CA ILE A 48 -2.73 6.33 8.68
C ILE A 48 -2.85 7.54 7.77
N ARG A 49 -1.88 7.71 6.86
CA ARG A 49 -2.06 8.53 5.65
C ARG A 49 -2.68 7.65 4.57
N GLU A 50 -3.86 8.00 4.10
CA GLU A 50 -4.49 7.35 2.95
C GLU A 50 -4.12 8.09 1.67
N VAL A 51 -3.69 7.33 0.66
CA VAL A 51 -3.56 7.77 -0.72
C VAL A 51 -4.47 6.86 -1.55
N GLN A 52 -5.65 7.36 -1.94
CA GLN A 52 -6.51 6.65 -2.86
C GLN A 52 -6.01 6.91 -4.28
N GLY A 53 -5.53 5.89 -4.97
CA GLY A 53 -4.86 6.01 -6.26
C GLY A 53 -4.55 4.66 -6.90
N ASP A 54 -4.03 4.69 -8.12
CA ASP A 54 -3.73 3.48 -8.87
C ASP A 54 -2.24 3.15 -8.81
N ILE A 55 -1.88 1.91 -8.48
CA ILE A 55 -0.48 1.46 -8.45
C ILE A 55 0.21 1.59 -9.81
N ARG A 56 -0.56 1.60 -10.90
CA ARG A 56 -0.07 1.77 -12.28
C ARG A 56 0.22 3.24 -12.61
N ASN A 57 -0.25 4.18 -11.78
CA ASN A 57 -0.03 5.60 -11.95
C ASN A 57 1.20 6.06 -11.17
N ARG A 58 2.24 6.50 -11.90
CA ARG A 58 3.50 6.95 -11.32
C ARG A 58 3.32 8.11 -10.32
N ALA A 59 2.42 9.06 -10.60
CA ALA A 59 2.22 10.21 -9.72
C ALA A 59 1.61 9.81 -8.37
N ASP A 60 0.68 8.85 -8.37
CA ASP A 60 0.05 8.35 -7.15
C ASP A 60 1.08 7.60 -6.28
N VAL A 61 1.98 6.83 -6.92
CA VAL A 61 3.09 6.15 -6.25
C VAL A 61 4.11 7.14 -5.70
N ASP A 62 4.54 8.13 -6.47
CA ASP A 62 5.48 9.17 -6.03
C ASP A 62 4.91 9.92 -4.81
N GLN A 63 3.62 10.29 -4.83
CA GLN A 63 2.93 10.90 -3.69
C GLN A 63 2.89 9.97 -2.47
N ALA A 64 2.69 8.66 -2.67
CA ALA A 64 2.64 7.68 -1.59
C ALA A 64 4.02 7.40 -0.98
N MET A 65 5.10 7.55 -1.76
CA MET A 65 6.49 7.33 -1.34
C MET A 65 7.10 8.46 -0.51
N GLU A 66 6.49 9.65 -0.47
CA GLU A 66 7.02 10.81 0.25
C GLU A 66 7.32 10.50 1.74
N GLY A 67 8.61 10.46 2.08
CA GLY A 67 9.09 10.25 3.45
C GLY A 67 9.00 8.80 3.95
N VAL A 68 8.78 7.84 3.05
CA VAL A 68 8.71 6.40 3.36
C VAL A 68 10.11 5.80 3.47
N ASP A 69 10.33 5.01 4.51
CA ASP A 69 11.57 4.25 4.71
C ASP A 69 11.49 2.85 4.08
N ILE A 70 10.33 2.21 4.17
CA ILE A 70 10.12 0.82 3.78
C ILE A 70 8.81 0.67 2.99
N VAL A 71 8.85 -0.09 1.88
CA VAL A 71 7.66 -0.46 1.12
C VAL A 71 7.29 -1.93 1.34
N ILE A 72 6.03 -2.18 1.68
CA ILE A 72 5.40 -3.51 1.67
C ILE A 72 4.41 -3.54 0.51
N HIS A 73 4.82 -4.14 -0.60
CA HIS A 73 4.03 -4.18 -1.82
C HIS A 73 3.01 -5.33 -1.78
N THR A 74 1.73 -5.03 -1.62
CA THR A 74 0.64 -6.03 -1.56
C THR A 74 -0.48 -5.78 -2.57
N ALA A 75 -0.35 -4.75 -3.42
CA ALA A 75 -1.26 -4.52 -4.54
C ALA A 75 -1.13 -5.66 -5.56
N ALA A 76 -2.26 -6.31 -5.85
CA ALA A 76 -2.34 -7.37 -6.84
C ALA A 76 -3.77 -7.50 -7.39
N ALA A 77 -3.90 -7.81 -8.66
CA ALA A 77 -5.15 -8.26 -9.25
C ALA A 77 -5.24 -9.79 -9.11
N LEU A 78 -6.35 -10.26 -8.54
CA LEU A 78 -6.60 -11.68 -8.30
C LEU A 78 -6.85 -12.46 -9.62
N PRO A 79 -6.73 -13.81 -9.61
CA PRO A 79 -7.02 -14.66 -10.79
C PRO A 79 -8.52 -14.74 -11.16
N LEU A 80 -9.27 -13.69 -10.84
CA LEU A 80 -10.67 -13.43 -11.19
C LEU A 80 -10.80 -12.35 -12.27
N TYR A 81 -9.74 -11.58 -12.52
CA TYR A 81 -9.66 -10.53 -13.54
C TYR A 81 -9.12 -11.08 -14.87
N THR A 82 -9.17 -10.26 -15.91
CA THR A 82 -8.59 -10.62 -17.21
C THR A 82 -7.06 -10.73 -17.13
N PRO A 83 -6.41 -11.53 -17.99
CA PRO A 83 -4.95 -11.60 -18.04
C PRO A 83 -4.28 -10.24 -18.26
N GLU A 84 -4.91 -9.35 -19.02
CA GLU A 84 -4.44 -7.98 -19.26
C GLU A 84 -4.44 -7.15 -17.97
N GLU A 85 -5.54 -7.19 -17.20
CA GLU A 85 -5.65 -6.49 -15.92
C GLU A 85 -4.66 -7.04 -14.88
N ILE A 86 -4.49 -8.36 -14.84
CA ILE A 86 -3.51 -9.02 -13.98
C ILE A 86 -2.10 -8.56 -14.35
N HIS A 87 -1.71 -8.63 -15.62
CA HIS A 87 -0.40 -8.16 -16.06
C HIS A 87 -0.19 -6.68 -15.75
N SER A 88 -1.17 -5.84 -16.09
CA SER A 88 -1.11 -4.40 -15.88
C SER A 88 -0.93 -4.05 -14.40
N THR A 89 -1.61 -4.76 -13.49
CA THR A 89 -1.52 -4.50 -12.05
C THR A 89 -0.26 -5.10 -11.44
N ASP A 90 0.00 -6.38 -11.69
CA ASP A 90 1.01 -7.15 -10.98
C ASP A 90 2.42 -6.95 -11.56
N ILE A 91 2.54 -6.66 -12.85
CA ILE A 91 3.83 -6.44 -13.53
C ILE A 91 4.07 -4.95 -13.72
N ASP A 92 3.18 -4.26 -14.42
CA ASP A 92 3.39 -2.84 -14.73
C ASP A 92 3.24 -1.98 -13.46
N GLY A 93 2.27 -2.29 -12.60
CA GLY A 93 2.16 -1.68 -11.28
C GLY A 93 3.33 -2.02 -10.33
N THR A 94 3.95 -3.20 -10.41
CA THR A 94 5.16 -3.45 -9.61
C THR A 94 6.35 -2.62 -10.09
N ARG A 95 6.46 -2.36 -11.39
CA ARG A 95 7.55 -1.53 -11.96
C ARG A 95 7.50 -0.08 -11.51
N THR A 96 6.34 0.46 -11.13
CA THR A 96 6.25 1.84 -10.63
C THR A 96 6.81 2.00 -9.21
N VAL A 97 6.98 0.89 -8.48
CA VAL A 97 7.46 0.84 -7.09
C VAL A 97 8.99 0.66 -7.00
N LEU A 98 9.66 0.39 -8.12
CA LEU A 98 11.12 0.16 -8.22
C LEU A 98 11.85 1.39 -8.79
#